data_AF-A0A382ULS7-F1
#
_entry.id   AF-A0A382ULS7-F1
#
_cell.length_a   1.000
_cell.length_b   1.000
_cell.length_c   1.000
_cell.angle_alpha   90.00
_cell.angle_beta   90.00
_cell.angle_gamma   90.00
#
_symmetry.space_group_name_H-M   'P 1'
#
loop_
_entity.id
_entity.type
_entity.pdbx_description
1 polymer ?
#
loop_
_entity_poly.entity_id
_entity_poly.type
_entity_poly.pdbx_seq_one_letter_code
_entity_poly.pdbx_strand_id
1 'polypeptide(L)'
;EGDTFAMPGIDLNTASYANAIAAGVGLTSTTFAADALTQVSAAISRVAIDRAQLGAVQSRLNFTNDQLSVTKENLSSAISRIADVDVAEEATSYARYQILVQSGTQMLTQANQLPQAALQLLRS
;
A
#
# COMPACT_ATOMS: atom_id res chain seq x y z
N GLU A 1 -8.60 9.02 14.32
CA GLU A 1 -9.39 10.05 13.62
C GLU A 1 -9.33 9.88 12.09
N GLY A 2 -9.52 8.67 11.55
CA GLY A 2 -9.12 8.38 10.15
C GLY A 2 -10.07 7.53 9.30
N ASP A 3 -11.26 7.16 9.80
CA ASP A 3 -12.10 6.16 9.12
C ASP A 3 -13.06 6.74 8.07
N THR A 4 -13.11 8.05 7.86
CA THR A 4 -14.00 8.63 6.85
C THR A 4 -13.35 9.77 6.11
N PHE A 5 -13.11 9.54 4.82
CA PHE A 5 -12.71 10.58 3.89
C PHE A 5 -13.93 11.46 3.59
N ALA A 6 -14.10 12.53 4.36
CA ALA A 6 -15.21 13.47 4.18
C ALA A 6 -14.90 14.43 3.03
N MET A 7 -15.49 14.18 1.86
CA MET A 7 -15.72 15.20 0.83
C MET A 7 -17.18 15.64 0.94
N PRO A 8 -17.51 16.69 1.70
CA PRO A 8 -18.82 17.30 1.58
C PRO A 8 -19.01 17.75 0.12
N GLY A 9 -20.12 17.36 -0.49
CA GLY A 9 -20.46 17.77 -1.85
C GLY A 9 -20.56 19.30 -1.94
N ILE A 10 -20.17 19.86 -3.08
CA ILE A 10 -20.36 21.29 -3.35
C ILE A 10 -21.84 21.51 -3.64
N ASP A 11 -22.52 22.27 -2.77
CA ASP A 11 -23.88 22.71 -3.01
C ASP A 11 -23.91 23.90 -3.98
N LEU A 12 -24.39 23.64 -5.19
CA LEU A 12 -24.51 24.62 -6.27
C LEU A 12 -25.75 25.52 -6.11
N ASN A 13 -26.60 25.27 -5.11
CA ASN A 13 -27.77 26.09 -4.79
C ASN A 13 -27.50 27.08 -3.64
N THR A 14 -26.26 27.17 -3.16
CA THR A 14 -25.91 28.19 -2.15
C THR A 14 -26.19 29.60 -2.69
N ALA A 15 -26.53 30.53 -1.80
CA ALA A 15 -26.94 31.89 -2.17
C ALA A 15 -25.94 32.59 -3.10
N SER A 16 -24.62 32.34 -2.96
CA SER A 16 -23.60 32.90 -3.85
C SER A 16 -23.78 32.47 -5.32
N TYR A 17 -24.15 31.21 -5.57
CA TYR A 17 -24.40 30.69 -6.91
C TYR A 17 -25.81 31.02 -7.39
N ALA A 18 -26.82 30.83 -6.55
CA ALA A 18 -28.22 31.09 -6.88
C ALA A 18 -28.48 32.56 -7.22
N ASN A 19 -27.84 33.50 -6.53
CA ASN A 19 -27.99 34.93 -6.81
C ASN A 19 -27.36 35.32 -8.14
N ALA A 20 -26.20 34.75 -8.50
CA ALA A 20 -25.52 35.06 -9.76
C ALA A 20 -26.30 34.57 -11.00
N ILE A 21 -27.18 33.58 -10.85
CA ILE A 21 -28.03 33.03 -11.92
C ILE A 21 -29.49 33.51 -11.83
N ALA A 22 -29.83 34.31 -10.82
CA ALA A 22 -31.20 34.78 -10.62
C ALA A 22 -31.60 35.72 -11.76
N ALA A 23 -32.85 35.59 -12.23
CA ALA A 23 -33.40 36.37 -13.34
C ALA A 23 -33.41 37.91 -13.11
N GLY A 24 -33.07 38.37 -11.90
CA GLY A 24 -32.95 39.79 -11.52
C GLY A 24 -31.57 40.42 -11.72
N VAL A 25 -30.57 39.64 -12.16
CA VAL A 25 -29.23 40.12 -12.56
C VAL A 25 -29.33 40.77 -13.95
N GLY A 26 -30.02 41.91 -14.01
CA GLY A 26 -30.26 42.65 -15.25
C GLY A 26 -29.18 43.68 -15.53
N LEU A 27 -28.83 43.88 -16.80
CA LEU A 27 -27.97 44.99 -17.25
C LEU A 27 -28.79 46.25 -17.61
N THR A 28 -30.04 46.32 -17.16
CA THR A 28 -31.04 47.32 -17.61
C THR A 28 -30.84 48.70 -17.00
N SER A 29 -30.08 48.81 -15.91
CA SER A 29 -29.67 50.07 -15.27
C SER A 29 -28.23 49.96 -14.77
N THR A 30 -27.55 51.10 -14.60
CA THR A 30 -26.21 51.16 -14.02
C THR A 30 -26.15 50.56 -12.61
N THR A 31 -27.20 50.74 -11.81
CA THR A 31 -27.31 50.13 -10.47
C THR A 31 -27.43 48.60 -10.55
N PHE A 32 -28.32 48.09 -11.40
CA PHE A 32 -28.47 46.64 -11.56
C PHE A 32 -27.21 45.98 -12.16
N ALA A 33 -26.51 46.68 -13.06
CA ALA A 33 -25.24 46.21 -13.60
C ALA A 33 -24.12 46.16 -12.54
N ALA A 34 -24.08 47.11 -11.61
CA ALA A 34 -23.13 47.09 -10.49
C ALA A 34 -23.42 45.95 -9.51
N ASP A 35 -24.69 45.75 -9.15
CA ASP A 35 -25.11 44.65 -8.28
C ASP A 35 -24.82 43.27 -8.93
N ALA A 36 -25.09 43.15 -10.23
CA ALA A 36 -24.76 41.97 -11.02
C ALA A 36 -23.27 41.63 -10.96
N LEU A 37 -22.41 42.63 -11.13
CA LEU A 37 -20.96 42.46 -11.07
C LEU A 37 -20.51 41.96 -9.69
N THR A 38 -21.09 42.51 -8.60
CA THR A 38 -20.79 42.07 -7.24
C THR A 38 -21.22 40.62 -7.00
N GLN A 39 -22.41 40.24 -7.44
CA GLN A 39 -22.92 38.87 -7.28
C GLN A 39 -22.10 37.85 -8.07
N VAL A 40 -21.75 38.15 -9.32
CA VAL A 40 -20.87 37.29 -10.14
C VAL A 40 -19.47 37.19 -9.52
N SER A 41 -18.91 38.28 -9.00
CA SER A 41 -17.61 38.26 -8.34
C SER A 41 -17.61 37.38 -7.09
N ALA A 42 -18.70 37.43 -6.30
CA ALA A 42 -18.89 36.56 -5.15
C ALA A 42 -19.00 35.09 -5.55
N ALA A 43 -19.74 34.77 -6.62
CA ALA A 43 -19.83 33.41 -7.17
C ALA A 43 -18.47 32.90 -7.64
N ILE A 44 -17.69 33.70 -8.37
CA ILE A 44 -16.33 33.34 -8.82
C ILE A 44 -15.41 33.05 -7.63
N SER A 45 -15.44 33.90 -6.61
CA SER A 45 -14.67 33.68 -5.38
C SER A 45 -15.06 32.36 -4.71
N ARG A 46 -16.37 32.05 -4.66
CA ARG A 46 -16.86 30.78 -4.12
C ARG A 46 -16.37 29.57 -4.94
N VAL A 47 -16.40 29.64 -6.28
CA VAL A 47 -15.85 28.58 -7.14
C VAL A 47 -14.36 28.36 -6.83
N ALA A 48 -13.60 29.43 -6.65
CA ALA A 48 -12.17 29.33 -6.33
C ALA A 48 -11.94 28.60 -4.99
N ILE A 49 -12.73 28.92 -3.96
CA ILE A 49 -12.68 28.25 -2.65
C ILE A 49 -13.03 26.77 -2.80
N ASP A 50 -14.12 26.45 -3.48
CA ASP A 50 -14.58 25.08 -3.65
C ASP A 50 -13.54 24.25 -4.45
N ARG A 51 -12.91 24.82 -5.50
CA ARG A 51 -11.78 24.18 -6.22
C ARG A 51 -10.55 23.98 -5.34
N ALA A 52 -10.23 24.94 -4.48
CA ALA A 52 -9.10 24.81 -3.55
C ALA A 52 -9.33 23.66 -2.56
N GLN A 53 -10.56 23.50 -2.06
CA GLN A 53 -10.92 22.37 -1.20
C GLN A 53 -10.78 21.03 -1.93
N LEU A 54 -11.27 20.93 -3.16
CA LEU A 54 -11.08 19.73 -4.00
C LEU A 54 -9.60 19.44 -4.26
N GLY A 55 -8.79 20.47 -4.49
CA GLY A 55 -7.34 20.33 -4.67
C GLY A 55 -6.64 19.81 -3.41
N ALA A 56 -7.02 20.31 -2.23
CA ALA A 56 -6.48 19.82 -0.96
C ALA A 56 -6.82 18.35 -0.71
N VAL A 57 -8.05 17.96 -1.04
CA VAL A 57 -8.53 16.58 -1.01
C VAL A 57 -7.75 15.70 -1.97
N GLN A 58 -7.54 16.13 -3.23
CA GLN A 58 -6.69 15.41 -4.19
C GLN A 58 -5.26 15.23 -3.69
N SER A 59 -4.66 16.27 -3.10
CA SER A 59 -3.31 16.19 -2.53
C SER A 59 -3.24 15.14 -1.41
N ARG A 60 -4.24 15.09 -0.53
CA ARG A 60 -4.33 14.04 0.50
C ARG A 60 -4.49 12.65 -0.10
N LEU A 61 -5.32 12.47 -1.14
CA LEU A 61 -5.47 11.18 -1.82
C LEU A 61 -4.17 10.70 -2.44
N ASN A 62 -3.43 11.60 -3.11
CA ASN A 62 -2.14 11.28 -3.69
C ASN A 62 -1.13 10.88 -2.60
N PHE A 63 -1.04 11.66 -1.51
CA PHE A 63 -0.17 11.33 -0.38
C PHE A 63 -0.51 9.97 0.24
N THR A 64 -1.80 9.68 0.44
CA THR A 64 -2.24 8.37 0.96
C THR A 64 -1.92 7.24 -0.01
N ASN A 65 -2.05 7.46 -1.32
CA ASN A 65 -1.70 6.48 -2.34
C ASN A 65 -0.20 6.17 -2.32
N ASP A 66 0.65 7.20 -2.30
CA ASP A 66 2.10 7.06 -2.23
C ASP A 66 2.50 6.30 -0.96
N GLN A 67 1.93 6.68 0.18
CA GLN A 67 2.17 6.02 1.45
C GLN A 67 1.75 4.55 1.42
N LEU A 68 0.57 4.24 0.85
CA LEU A 68 0.09 2.86 0.72
C LEU A 68 0.97 2.03 -0.20
N SER A 69 1.48 2.62 -1.28
CA SER A 69 2.40 1.95 -2.22
C SER A 69 3.71 1.59 -1.54
N VAL A 70 4.30 2.50 -0.77
CA VAL A 70 5.50 2.23 0.04
C VAL A 70 5.23 1.16 1.10
N THR A 71 4.10 1.23 1.80
CA THR A 71 3.73 0.22 2.80
C THR A 71 3.53 -1.15 2.15
N LYS A 72 2.93 -1.20 0.95
CA LYS A 72 2.76 -2.44 0.18
C LYS A 72 4.09 -3.04 -0.24
N GLU A 73 5.03 -2.24 -0.72
CA GLU A 73 6.38 -2.69 -1.07
C GLU A 73 7.12 -3.24 0.15
N ASN A 74 7.10 -2.51 1.27
CA ASN A 74 7.70 -2.96 2.53
C ASN A 74 7.09 -4.26 3.03
N LEU A 75 5.75 -4.39 2.97
CA LEU A 75 5.06 -5.62 3.36
C LEU A 75 5.41 -6.78 2.43
N SER A 76 5.45 -6.55 1.12
CA SER A 76 5.84 -7.57 0.15
C SER A 76 7.29 -8.04 0.38
N SER A 77 8.20 -7.12 0.69
CA SER A 77 9.59 -7.45 1.02
C SER A 77 9.70 -8.26 2.31
N ALA A 78 8.92 -7.89 3.34
CA ALA A 78 8.85 -8.65 4.58
C ALA A 78 8.29 -10.07 4.36
N ILE A 79 7.23 -10.22 3.57
CA ILE A 79 6.67 -11.52 3.20
C ILE A 79 7.69 -12.35 2.41
N SER A 80 8.39 -11.75 1.44
CA SER A 80 9.46 -12.42 0.68
C SER A 80 10.55 -12.94 1.60
N ARG A 81 11.00 -12.13 2.58
CA ARG A 81 12.01 -12.55 3.56
C ARG A 81 11.54 -13.70 4.44
N ILE A 82 10.29 -13.70 4.87
CA ILE A 82 9.73 -14.80 5.68
C ILE A 82 9.69 -16.08 4.84
N ALA A 83 9.16 -16.00 3.62
CA ALA A 83 9.11 -17.14 2.71
C ALA A 83 10.51 -17.70 2.37
N ASP A 84 11.48 -16.83 2.10
CA ASP A 84 12.87 -17.24 1.82
C ASP A 84 13.54 -17.89 3.04
N VAL A 85 13.26 -17.41 4.26
CA VAL A 85 13.79 -18.01 5.51
C VAL A 85 13.19 -19.39 5.74
N ASP A 86 11.88 -19.56 5.56
CA ASP A 86 11.20 -20.84 5.73
C ASP A 86 11.71 -21.89 4.72
N VAL A 87 11.88 -21.49 3.45
CA VAL A 87 12.45 -22.35 2.40
C VAL A 87 13.91 -22.71 2.69
N ALA A 88 14.71 -21.77 3.18
CA ALA A 88 16.09 -22.04 3.58
C ALA A 88 16.15 -23.01 4.77
N GLU A 89 15.27 -22.88 5.76
CA GLU A 89 15.20 -23.81 6.89
C GLU A 89 14.84 -25.22 6.42
N GLU A 90 13.81 -25.37 5.58
CA GLU A 90 13.42 -26.67 5.01
C GLU A 90 14.55 -27.27 4.16
N ALA A 91 15.23 -26.47 3.33
CA ALA A 91 16.35 -26.93 2.51
C ALA A 91 17.53 -27.41 3.38
N THR A 92 17.86 -26.70 4.46
CA THR A 92 18.92 -27.14 5.39
C THR A 92 18.54 -28.40 6.16
N SER A 93 17.27 -28.53 6.56
CA SER A 93 16.74 -29.73 7.20
C SER A 93 16.79 -30.93 6.25
N TYR A 94 16.33 -30.75 5.00
CA TYR A 94 16.41 -31.75 3.94
C TYR A 94 17.86 -32.18 3.68
N ALA A 95 18.79 -31.23 3.54
CA ALA A 95 20.22 -31.53 3.37
C ALA A 95 20.79 -32.29 4.57
N ARG A 96 20.41 -31.92 5.81
CA ARG A 96 20.82 -32.62 7.03
C ARG A 96 20.33 -34.07 7.04
N TYR A 97 19.07 -34.32 6.66
CA TYR A 97 18.54 -35.68 6.53
C TYR A 97 19.25 -36.48 5.44
N GLN A 98 19.52 -35.87 4.28
CA GLN A 98 20.26 -36.52 3.19
C GLN A 98 21.67 -36.91 3.63
N ILE A 99 22.39 -36.02 4.32
CA ILE A 99 23.71 -36.30 4.92
C ILE A 99 23.59 -37.41 5.95
N LEU A 100 22.61 -37.38 6.85
CA LEU A 100 22.42 -38.42 7.87
C LEU A 100 22.20 -39.80 7.24
N VAL A 101 21.41 -39.89 6.17
CA VAL A 101 21.18 -41.14 5.43
C VAL A 101 22.46 -41.63 4.74
N GLN A 102 23.21 -40.74 4.09
CA GLN A 102 24.49 -41.09 3.47
C GLN A 102 25.56 -41.48 4.50
N SER A 103 25.69 -40.75 5.60
CA SER A 103 26.60 -41.10 6.70
C SER A 103 26.15 -42.37 7.42
N GLY A 104 24.85 -42.61 7.60
CA GLY A 104 24.32 -43.83 8.17
C GLY A 104 24.64 -45.07 7.34
N THR A 105 24.51 -44.97 6.01
CA THR A 105 24.89 -46.06 5.10
C THR A 105 26.41 -46.31 5.07
N GLN A 106 27.23 -45.25 5.09
CA GLN A 106 28.70 -45.37 5.21
C GLN A 106 29.15 -45.91 6.57
N MET A 107 28.51 -45.48 7.67
CA MET A 107 28.79 -46.00 9.02
C MET A 107 28.37 -47.46 9.15
N LEU A 108 27.25 -47.88 8.54
CA LEU A 108 26.87 -49.30 8.50
C LEU A 108 27.88 -50.14 7.73
N THR A 109 28.43 -49.63 6.62
CA THR A 109 29.48 -50.35 5.87
C THR A 109 30.78 -50.42 6.66
N GLN A 110 31.21 -49.33 7.30
CA GLN A 110 32.40 -49.30 8.15
C GLN A 110 32.26 -50.21 9.39
N ALA A 111 31.08 -50.21 10.03
CA ALA A 111 30.79 -51.05 11.19
C ALA A 111 30.70 -52.55 10.84
N ASN A 112 30.33 -52.91 9.60
CA ASN A 112 30.37 -54.30 9.14
C ASN A 112 31.78 -54.78 8.78
N GLN A 113 32.69 -53.89 8.39
CA GLN A 113 34.10 -54.23 8.09
C GLN A 113 34.94 -54.44 9.36
N LEU A 114 34.64 -53.73 10.45
CA LEU A 114 35.31 -53.87 11.74
C LEU A 114 35.32 -55.32 12.30
N PRO A 115 34.18 -56.04 12.38
CA PRO A 115 34.15 -57.41 12.91
C PRO A 115 34.83 -58.42 11.98
N GLN A 116 34.87 -58.20 10.66
CA GLN A 116 35.62 -59.07 9.74
C GLN A 116 37.14 -58.91 9.92
N ALA A 117 37.62 -57.69 10.14
CA ALA A 117 39.02 -57.43 10.47
C ALA A 117 39.41 -58.06 11.83
N ALA A 118 38.52 -57.98 12.82
CA ALA A 118 38.73 -58.64 14.11
C ALA A 118 38.77 -60.18 14.00
N LEU A 119 37.92 -60.79 13.16
CA LEU A 119 37.94 -62.23 12.90
C LEU A 119 39.18 -62.69 12.11
N GLN A 120 39.77 -61.83 11.28
CA GLN A 120 41.06 -62.12 10.65
C GLN A 120 42.20 -62.12 11.67
N LEU A 121 42.20 -61.20 12.63
CA LEU A 121 43.17 -61.16 13.74
C LEU A 121 43.01 -62.31 14.75
N LEU A 122 41.80 -62.87 14.88
CA LEU A 122 41.54 -64.05 15.73
C LEU A 122 41.91 -65.39 15.05
N ARG A 123 42.17 -65.38 13.74
CA ARG A 123 42.58 -66.56 12.94
C ARG A 123 44.08 -66.54 12.60
N SER A 124 44.79 -65.47 12.94
CA SER A 124 46.25 -65.32 12.90
C SER A 124 46.84 -65.54 14.28
#